data_AF-A0A945M7Q8-F1
#
_entry.id   AF-A0A945M7Q8-F1
#
_cell.length_a   1.000
_cell.length_b   1.000
_cell.length_c   1.000
_cell.angle_alpha   90.00
_cell.angle_beta   90.00
_cell.angle_gamma   90.00
#
_symmetry.space_group_name_H-M   'P 1'
#
loop_
_entity.id
_entity.type
_entity.pdbx_description
1 polymer ?
#
loop_
_entity_poly.entity_id
_entity_poly.type
_entity_poly.pdbx_seq_one_letter_code
_entity_poly.pdbx_strand_id
1 'polypeptide(L)'
;MNPARAVLCAGFGRAESLLDRAFGSDSNPLHNLGALGFLFLWVVLISGIYLYIFFDTSVTGAYSSVEELTHGQWYLGGVMRSLHRYASDGLVLAMLLHLLREFSLDRYRGPRWFSWLTGLPILLFVYAAGVTGYWLVWDQLAQYIAIASSEWLDWLPIFGEPIARNFLTETSLSDRFFTLLVFLHIAVPLFLLLVLWIHLQRVSRPVITPPRRLVIGSLIAMVALSLVKPALSQGPVSMDLVPGTVRLDWFYLALYPLLDQWSAGAVWALVGASTVLLMALPWLPPLRLGAPAAVDLSLCNGCTRCAEDCPYTAIIMRPRSDGRPFDEEAVVDTSLCTRCGICVAACPITTPFRRVGALATAIDRADDDVAILRDRTQRAAEAIAGKPAGRRILVFACAHGAGRRHGEAEGTVRVPCSGAVPPSFIDYALSRGLADGVVIAGCAEGSCHNRHGQAWTEQRIAGTRDPHLRDRVPRDRLRMIWAAPREAGKLDRAIEQFGETITQDADAKAAADD
;
A
#
# COMPACT_ATOMS: atom_id res chain seq x y z
N MET A 1 -0.41 14.27 -15.76
CA MET A 1 0.29 13.16 -15.06
C MET A 1 1.69 13.07 -15.65
N ASN A 2 2.75 13.00 -14.84
CA ASN A 2 4.13 12.86 -15.34
C ASN A 2 4.24 11.59 -16.21
N PRO A 3 4.87 11.64 -17.40
CA PRO A 3 5.01 10.49 -18.31
C PRO A 3 5.65 9.27 -17.64
N ALA A 4 6.67 9.45 -16.80
CA ALA A 4 7.32 8.35 -16.09
C ALA A 4 6.34 7.62 -15.15
N ARG A 5 5.54 8.38 -14.39
CA ARG A 5 4.49 7.82 -13.52
C ARG A 5 3.42 7.09 -14.31
N ALA A 6 3.08 7.61 -15.49
CA ALA A 6 2.11 6.97 -16.37
C ALA A 6 2.59 5.59 -16.83
N VAL A 7 3.86 5.48 -17.23
CA VAL A 7 4.48 4.20 -17.63
C VAL A 7 4.50 3.22 -16.47
N LEU A 8 4.97 3.64 -15.29
CA LEU A 8 4.99 2.79 -14.09
C LEU A 8 3.60 2.28 -13.72
N CYS A 9 2.60 3.17 -13.69
CA CYS A 9 1.21 2.79 -13.42
C CYS A 9 0.66 1.80 -14.47
N ALA A 10 1.11 1.89 -15.73
CA ALA A 10 0.76 0.91 -16.76
C ALA A 10 1.40 -0.45 -16.50
N GLY A 11 2.68 -0.46 -16.13
CA GLY A 11 3.44 -1.67 -15.81
C GLY A 11 2.83 -2.40 -14.62
N PHE A 12 2.62 -1.69 -13.51
CA PHE A 12 1.96 -2.25 -12.32
C PHE A 12 0.57 -2.76 -12.64
N GLY A 13 -0.27 -2.00 -13.36
CA GLY A 13 -1.62 -2.46 -13.70
C GLY A 13 -1.65 -3.74 -14.53
N ARG A 14 -0.70 -3.91 -15.47
CA ARG A 14 -0.58 -5.18 -16.23
C ARG A 14 -0.12 -6.33 -15.35
N ALA A 15 0.87 -6.09 -14.48
CA ALA A 15 1.39 -7.10 -13.57
C ALA A 15 0.33 -7.52 -12.55
N GLU A 16 -0.40 -6.57 -11.97
CA GLU A 16 -1.53 -6.83 -11.07
C GLU A 16 -2.60 -7.68 -11.75
N SER A 17 -3.03 -7.31 -12.98
CA SER A 17 -4.03 -8.09 -13.74
C SER A 17 -3.56 -9.52 -14.11
N LEU A 18 -2.26 -9.71 -14.34
CA LEU A 18 -1.69 -11.05 -14.57
C LEU A 18 -1.69 -11.88 -13.28
N LEU A 19 -1.29 -11.29 -12.17
CA LEU A 19 -1.23 -11.95 -10.87
C LEU A 19 -2.62 -12.19 -10.26
N ASP A 20 -3.59 -11.31 -10.51
CA ASP A 20 -4.99 -11.53 -10.14
C ASP A 20 -5.54 -12.79 -10.80
N ARG A 21 -5.18 -13.05 -12.06
CA ARG A 21 -5.57 -14.28 -12.77
C ARG A 21 -4.91 -15.54 -12.21
N ALA A 22 -3.66 -15.42 -11.73
CA ALA A 22 -2.90 -16.56 -11.21
C ALA A 22 -3.24 -16.90 -9.75
N PHE A 23 -3.44 -15.88 -8.90
CA PHE A 23 -3.55 -16.03 -7.45
C PHE A 23 -4.92 -15.63 -6.88
N GLY A 24 -5.78 -14.99 -7.69
CA GLY A 24 -6.95 -14.26 -7.21
C GLY A 24 -6.57 -12.90 -6.62
N SER A 25 -7.52 -11.97 -6.56
CA SER A 25 -7.19 -10.59 -6.17
C SER A 25 -6.75 -10.44 -4.71
N ASP A 26 -7.37 -11.22 -3.81
CA ASP A 26 -7.02 -11.22 -2.39
C ASP A 26 -5.57 -11.66 -2.15
N SER A 27 -5.12 -12.71 -2.85
CA SER A 27 -3.79 -13.31 -2.68
C SER A 27 -2.75 -12.79 -3.67
N ASN A 28 -3.06 -11.73 -4.42
CA ASN A 28 -2.11 -11.09 -5.32
C ASN A 28 -0.93 -10.49 -4.52
N PRO A 29 0.33 -10.91 -4.77
CA PRO A 29 1.49 -10.39 -4.06
C PRO A 29 1.66 -8.87 -4.17
N LEU A 30 1.31 -8.27 -5.32
CA LEU A 30 1.46 -6.82 -5.53
C LEU A 30 0.47 -5.98 -4.71
N HIS A 31 -0.70 -6.53 -4.38
CA HIS A 31 -1.66 -5.89 -3.47
C HIS A 31 -1.19 -5.96 -2.01
N ASN A 32 -0.37 -6.97 -1.69
CA ASN A 32 0.05 -7.30 -0.33
C ASN A 32 1.52 -6.95 -0.02
N LEU A 33 2.17 -6.08 -0.81
CA LEU A 33 3.61 -5.77 -0.67
C LEU A 33 4.02 -5.32 0.73
N GLY A 34 3.21 -4.47 1.38
CA GLY A 34 3.48 -4.04 2.76
C GLY A 34 3.43 -5.22 3.75
N ALA A 35 2.39 -6.04 3.68
CA ALA A 35 2.22 -7.21 4.53
C ALA A 35 3.28 -8.30 4.25
N LEU A 36 3.69 -8.46 2.98
CA LEU A 36 4.80 -9.35 2.60
C LEU A 36 6.13 -8.85 3.17
N GLY A 37 6.37 -7.54 3.18
CA GLY A 37 7.51 -6.94 3.87
C GLY A 37 7.54 -7.33 5.35
N PHE A 38 6.41 -7.25 6.06
CA PHE A 38 6.31 -7.74 7.45
C PHE A 38 6.58 -9.24 7.58
N LEU A 39 6.03 -10.07 6.69
CA LEU A 39 6.31 -11.51 6.68
C LEU A 39 7.81 -11.78 6.55
N PHE A 40 8.47 -11.17 5.57
CA PHE A 40 9.90 -11.35 5.36
C PHE A 40 10.73 -10.81 6.52
N LEU A 41 10.37 -9.67 7.10
CA LEU A 41 11.01 -9.15 8.30
C LEU A 41 10.93 -10.14 9.48
N TRP A 42 9.76 -10.74 9.72
CA TRP A 42 9.62 -11.76 10.76
C TRP A 42 10.45 -13.01 10.48
N VAL A 43 10.53 -13.46 9.22
CA VAL A 43 11.38 -14.58 8.83
C VAL A 43 12.86 -14.24 9.08
N VAL A 44 13.32 -13.05 8.71
CA VAL A 44 14.70 -12.56 8.99
C VAL A 44 14.96 -12.54 10.50
N LEU A 45 14.05 -11.99 11.30
CA LEU A 45 14.22 -11.91 12.76
C LEU A 45 14.33 -13.30 13.41
N ILE A 46 13.41 -14.20 13.08
CA ILE A 46 13.37 -15.56 13.69
C ILE A 46 14.59 -16.37 13.25
N SER A 47 14.90 -16.37 11.95
CA SER A 47 16.09 -17.07 11.44
C SER A 47 17.38 -16.44 11.97
N GLY A 48 17.43 -15.11 12.14
CA GLY A 48 18.59 -14.41 12.68
C GLY A 48 18.88 -14.76 14.13
N ILE A 49 17.85 -14.88 14.97
CA ILE A 49 17.98 -15.38 16.35
C ILE A 49 18.59 -16.77 16.36
N TYR A 50 18.10 -17.68 15.49
CA TYR A 50 18.65 -19.03 15.38
C TYR A 50 20.13 -18.99 14.99
N LEU A 51 20.49 -18.23 13.96
CA LEU A 51 21.88 -18.14 13.50
C LEU A 51 22.80 -17.56 14.56
N TYR A 52 22.35 -16.54 15.29
CA TYR A 52 23.13 -15.92 16.37
C TYR A 52 23.51 -16.90 17.48
N ILE A 53 22.65 -17.87 17.82
CA ILE A 53 22.95 -18.88 18.86
C ILE A 53 24.21 -19.69 18.55
N PHE A 54 24.52 -19.89 17.27
CA PHE A 54 25.65 -20.71 16.81
C PHE A 54 26.79 -19.89 16.20
N PHE A 55 26.65 -18.56 16.15
CA PHE A 55 27.62 -17.67 15.52
C PHE A 55 28.74 -17.31 16.48
N ASP A 56 29.99 -17.44 16.02
CA ASP A 56 31.17 -17.01 16.78
C ASP A 56 31.47 -15.53 16.47
N THR A 57 31.53 -14.70 17.51
CA THR A 57 31.73 -13.25 17.40
C THR A 57 33.21 -12.83 17.41
N SER A 58 34.14 -13.77 17.31
CA SER A 58 35.58 -13.50 17.13
C SER A 58 35.93 -13.30 15.66
N VAL A 59 37.00 -12.55 15.38
CA VAL A 59 37.45 -12.28 14.00
C VAL A 59 37.87 -13.57 13.30
N THR A 60 38.52 -14.48 14.03
CA THR A 60 38.99 -15.76 13.49
C THR A 60 37.88 -16.81 13.39
N GLY A 61 36.88 -16.76 14.28
CA GLY A 61 35.82 -17.76 14.37
C GLY A 61 34.61 -17.48 13.47
N ALA A 62 34.35 -16.23 13.11
CA ALA A 62 33.16 -15.82 12.37
C ALA A 62 32.92 -16.62 11.09
N TYR A 63 33.90 -16.63 10.17
CA TYR A 63 33.81 -17.37 8.92
C TYR A 63 33.59 -18.88 9.16
N SER A 64 34.39 -19.48 10.05
CA SER A 64 34.26 -20.91 10.35
C SER A 64 32.92 -21.29 10.96
N SER A 65 32.33 -20.44 11.81
CA SER A 65 31.02 -20.69 12.42
C SER A 65 29.90 -20.68 11.37
N VAL A 66 30.00 -19.80 10.37
CA VAL A 66 29.05 -19.74 9.25
C VAL A 66 29.19 -20.97 8.35
N GLU A 67 30.42 -21.42 8.09
CA GLU A 67 30.66 -22.64 7.31
C GLU A 67 30.20 -23.90 8.06
N GLU A 68 30.36 -23.95 9.38
CA GLU A 68 29.83 -25.04 10.22
C GLU A 68 28.29 -25.07 10.18
N LEU A 69 27.62 -23.92 10.27
CA LEU A 69 26.18 -23.82 10.06
C LEU A 69 25.76 -24.34 8.67
N THR A 70 26.55 -24.02 7.65
CA THR A 70 26.23 -24.32 6.24
C THR A 70 26.45 -25.79 5.89
N HIS A 71 27.55 -26.37 6.36
CA HIS A 71 27.99 -27.71 5.98
C HIS A 71 27.81 -28.74 7.11
N GLY A 72 28.14 -28.40 8.35
CA GLY A 72 28.00 -29.28 9.52
C GLY A 72 26.55 -29.42 10.00
N GLN A 73 25.77 -28.34 9.95
CA GLN A 73 24.33 -28.33 10.26
C GLN A 73 23.46 -28.10 9.01
N TRP A 74 23.86 -28.61 7.84
CA TRP A 74 23.23 -28.30 6.54
C TRP A 74 21.69 -28.42 6.54
N TYR A 75 21.13 -29.39 7.27
CA TYR A 75 19.69 -29.68 7.31
C TYR A 75 18.86 -28.55 7.93
N LEU A 76 19.36 -27.92 9.00
CA LEU A 76 18.65 -26.86 9.71
C LEU A 76 19.42 -25.55 9.69
N GLY A 77 20.70 -25.56 10.08
CA GLY A 77 21.58 -24.39 10.00
C GLY A 77 21.74 -23.86 8.58
N GLY A 78 22.03 -24.74 7.61
CA GLY A 78 22.20 -24.36 6.20
C GLY A 78 20.90 -23.82 5.58
N VAL A 79 19.77 -24.45 5.91
CA VAL A 79 18.44 -23.97 5.50
C VAL A 79 18.10 -22.64 6.18
N MET A 80 18.34 -22.47 7.47
CA MET A 80 18.09 -21.22 8.20
C MET A 80 18.96 -20.07 7.69
N ARG A 81 20.23 -20.33 7.37
CA ARG A 81 21.13 -19.35 6.74
C ARG A 81 20.57 -18.89 5.40
N SER A 82 20.18 -19.85 4.56
CA SER A 82 19.60 -19.58 3.24
C SER A 82 18.25 -18.86 3.35
N LEU A 83 17.43 -19.24 4.32
CA LEU A 83 16.14 -18.61 4.59
C LEU A 83 16.32 -17.16 5.06
N HIS A 84 17.24 -16.91 5.99
CA HIS A 84 17.59 -15.56 6.45
C HIS A 84 18.04 -14.68 5.28
N ARG A 85 18.90 -15.24 4.43
CA ARG A 85 19.40 -14.60 3.22
C ARG A 85 18.28 -14.24 2.25
N TYR A 86 17.46 -15.21 1.84
CA TYR A 86 16.37 -14.99 0.89
C TYR A 86 15.23 -14.15 1.44
N ALA A 87 15.01 -14.18 2.76
CA ALA A 87 14.05 -13.30 3.43
C ALA A 87 14.54 -11.85 3.40
N SER A 88 15.83 -11.61 3.61
CA SER A 88 16.43 -10.27 3.47
C SER A 88 16.28 -9.74 2.03
N ASP A 89 16.57 -10.57 1.03
CA ASP A 89 16.39 -10.21 -0.39
C ASP A 89 14.91 -9.92 -0.71
N GLY A 90 14.00 -10.78 -0.24
CA GLY A 90 12.56 -10.62 -0.39
C GLY A 90 12.03 -9.34 0.27
N LEU A 91 12.55 -9.00 1.46
CA LEU A 91 12.23 -7.76 2.17
C LEU A 91 12.63 -6.53 1.36
N VAL A 92 13.85 -6.49 0.83
CA VAL A 92 14.33 -5.38 -0.01
C VAL A 92 13.48 -5.25 -1.28
N LEU A 93 13.22 -6.36 -1.97
CA LEU A 93 12.39 -6.34 -3.19
C LEU A 93 10.95 -5.88 -2.89
N ALA A 94 10.32 -6.40 -1.84
CA ALA A 94 8.98 -6.00 -1.44
C ALA A 94 8.92 -4.50 -1.07
N MET A 95 9.92 -4.01 -0.35
CA MET A 95 10.04 -2.60 0.02
C MET A 95 10.20 -1.68 -1.20
N LEU A 96 11.09 -2.02 -2.14
CA LEU A 96 11.30 -1.24 -3.37
C LEU A 96 10.04 -1.24 -4.24
N LEU A 97 9.39 -2.40 -4.42
CA LEU A 97 8.13 -2.49 -5.14
C LEU A 97 7.02 -1.71 -4.44
N HIS A 98 6.96 -1.74 -3.10
CA HIS A 98 5.99 -0.97 -2.32
C HIS A 98 6.15 0.53 -2.56
N LEU A 99 7.38 1.05 -2.46
CA LEU A 99 7.71 2.46 -2.72
C LEU A 99 7.30 2.87 -4.15
N LEU A 100 7.73 2.09 -5.15
CA LEU A 100 7.44 2.36 -6.57
C LEU A 100 5.94 2.29 -6.88
N ARG A 101 5.22 1.35 -6.26
CA ARG A 101 3.79 1.19 -6.46
C ARG A 101 3.03 2.38 -5.88
N GLU A 102 3.30 2.78 -4.64
CA GLU A 102 2.62 3.92 -4.01
C GLU A 102 2.98 5.24 -4.72
N PHE A 103 4.19 5.37 -5.24
CA PHE A 103 4.57 6.45 -6.15
C PHE A 103 3.75 6.43 -7.45
N SER A 104 3.61 5.27 -8.09
CA SER A 104 2.89 5.13 -9.37
C SER A 104 1.40 5.47 -9.24
N LEU A 105 0.80 5.14 -8.10
CA LEU A 105 -0.62 5.35 -7.80
C LEU A 105 -0.92 6.71 -7.16
N ASP A 106 0.09 7.57 -7.01
CA ASP A 106 -0.01 8.91 -6.41
C ASP A 106 -0.48 8.90 -4.94
N ARG A 107 -0.13 7.83 -4.21
CA ARG A 107 -0.60 7.55 -2.85
C ARG A 107 0.38 8.00 -1.74
N TYR A 108 1.14 9.05 -2.02
CA TYR A 108 2.11 9.63 -1.09
C TYR A 108 1.85 11.10 -0.75
N ARG A 109 0.85 11.72 -1.38
CA ARG A 109 0.50 13.14 -1.22
C ARG A 109 -0.65 13.34 -0.23
N GLY A 110 -0.92 14.61 0.12
CA GLY A 110 -2.01 14.97 1.02
C GLY A 110 -1.78 14.34 2.40
N PRO A 111 -2.82 13.85 3.09
CA PRO A 111 -2.70 13.23 4.42
C PRO A 111 -1.71 12.05 4.53
N ARG A 112 -1.23 11.51 3.41
CA ARG A 112 -0.30 10.36 3.35
C ARG A 112 1.18 10.76 3.34
N TRP A 113 1.50 12.05 3.28
CA TRP A 113 2.90 12.52 3.26
C TRP A 113 3.70 11.97 4.45
N PHE A 114 3.05 11.81 5.60
CA PHE A 114 3.67 11.31 6.82
C PHE A 114 4.15 9.86 6.68
N SER A 115 3.30 8.97 6.15
CA SER A 115 3.69 7.58 5.89
C SER A 115 4.81 7.52 4.85
N TRP A 116 4.74 8.35 3.80
CA TRP A 116 5.84 8.43 2.82
C TRP A 116 7.17 8.85 3.45
N LEU A 117 7.18 9.93 4.24
CA LEU A 117 8.38 10.47 4.85
C LEU A 117 8.99 9.49 5.87
N THR A 118 8.16 8.87 6.69
CA THR A 118 8.60 7.85 7.68
C THR A 118 9.07 6.55 7.01
N GLY A 119 8.68 6.29 5.76
CA GLY A 119 9.20 5.18 4.96
C GLY A 119 10.64 5.37 4.49
N LEU A 120 11.15 6.60 4.41
CA LEU A 120 12.53 6.85 3.94
C LEU A 120 13.58 6.40 4.97
N PRO A 121 13.46 6.69 6.28
CA PRO A 121 14.35 6.08 7.27
C PRO A 121 14.28 4.56 7.27
N ILE A 122 13.10 3.95 7.05
CA ILE A 122 12.95 2.49 6.95
C ILE A 122 13.82 1.93 5.82
N LEU A 123 13.80 2.56 4.65
CA LEU A 123 14.65 2.20 3.51
C LEU A 123 16.15 2.20 3.89
N LEU A 124 16.60 3.23 4.60
CA LEU A 124 17.98 3.35 5.05
C LEU A 124 18.35 2.33 6.13
N PHE A 125 17.47 2.10 7.11
CA PHE A 125 17.69 1.11 8.17
C PHE A 125 17.73 -0.33 7.63
N VAL A 126 16.84 -0.68 6.70
CA VAL A 126 16.87 -2.00 6.04
C VAL A 126 18.16 -2.17 5.23
N TYR A 127 18.58 -1.14 4.48
CA TYR A 127 19.84 -1.17 3.74
C TYR A 127 21.05 -1.33 4.67
N ALA A 128 21.11 -0.56 5.76
CA ALA A 128 22.18 -0.65 6.75
C ALA A 128 22.20 -2.02 7.48
N ALA A 129 21.04 -2.57 7.83
CA ALA A 129 20.93 -3.91 8.40
C ALA A 129 21.45 -4.96 7.42
N GLY A 130 21.10 -4.83 6.14
CA GLY A 130 21.63 -5.67 5.08
C GLY A 130 23.14 -5.63 4.99
N VAL A 131 23.71 -4.44 4.81
CA VAL A 131 25.16 -4.24 4.69
C VAL A 131 25.90 -4.82 5.89
N THR A 132 25.47 -4.50 7.12
CA THR A 132 26.09 -5.07 8.34
C THR A 132 25.95 -6.58 8.40
N GLY A 133 24.85 -7.17 7.91
CA GLY A 133 24.69 -8.62 7.83
C GLY A 133 25.67 -9.28 6.85
N TYR A 134 26.00 -8.64 5.72
CA TYR A 134 27.05 -9.12 4.83
C TYR A 134 28.43 -9.11 5.50
N TRP A 135 28.72 -8.11 6.33
CA TRP A 135 30.01 -8.04 7.04
C TRP A 135 30.21 -9.25 7.95
N LEU A 136 29.14 -9.74 8.60
CA LEU A 136 29.21 -10.84 9.55
C LEU A 136 29.57 -12.20 8.91
N VAL A 137 29.38 -12.36 7.60
CA VAL A 137 29.79 -13.60 6.90
C VAL A 137 31.30 -13.77 6.87
N TRP A 138 32.03 -12.65 6.88
CA TRP A 138 33.49 -12.59 6.91
C TRP A 138 34.19 -13.39 5.79
N ASP A 139 33.58 -13.40 4.61
CA ASP A 139 34.13 -13.96 3.37
C ASP A 139 34.77 -12.85 2.49
N GLN A 140 35.28 -13.20 1.31
CA GLN A 140 35.87 -12.22 0.38
C GLN A 140 34.92 -11.09 -0.02
N LEU A 141 33.62 -11.37 -0.12
CA LEU A 141 32.62 -10.35 -0.40
C LEU A 141 32.46 -9.41 0.80
N ALA A 142 32.39 -9.96 2.01
CA ALA A 142 32.31 -9.19 3.24
C ALA A 142 33.50 -8.23 3.38
N GLN A 143 34.72 -8.66 3.06
CA GLN A 143 35.93 -7.81 3.08
C GLN A 143 35.77 -6.59 2.16
N TYR A 144 35.40 -6.81 0.90
CA TYR A 144 35.19 -5.73 -0.07
C TYR A 144 34.09 -4.75 0.41
N ILE A 145 32.94 -5.29 0.84
CA ILE A 145 31.81 -4.49 1.32
C ILE A 145 32.20 -3.68 2.56
N ALA A 146 32.95 -4.28 3.48
CA ALA A 146 33.34 -3.65 4.74
C ALA A 146 34.33 -2.50 4.53
N ILE A 147 35.35 -2.71 3.69
CA ILE A 147 36.31 -1.65 3.34
C ILE A 147 35.60 -0.52 2.61
N ALA A 148 34.87 -0.82 1.52
CA ALA A 148 34.22 0.20 0.70
C ALA A 148 33.19 1.02 1.49
N SER A 149 32.39 0.39 2.36
CA SER A 149 31.46 1.09 3.22
C SER A 149 32.13 1.93 4.29
N SER A 150 33.23 1.45 4.87
CA SER A 150 33.97 2.17 5.91
C SER A 150 34.62 3.42 5.32
N GLU A 151 35.29 3.30 4.18
CA GLU A 151 35.87 4.44 3.46
C GLU A 151 34.80 5.45 3.03
N TRP A 152 33.63 4.95 2.60
CA TRP A 152 32.51 5.82 2.24
C TRP A 152 31.97 6.59 3.46
N LEU A 153 31.85 5.95 4.62
CA LEU A 153 31.41 6.59 5.87
C LEU A 153 32.45 7.57 6.43
N ASP A 154 33.74 7.27 6.30
CA ASP A 154 34.85 8.11 6.76
C ASP A 154 34.89 9.48 6.06
N TRP A 155 34.23 9.60 4.90
CA TRP A 155 34.06 10.87 4.20
C TRP A 155 33.15 11.89 4.94
N LEU A 156 32.29 11.46 5.88
CA LEU A 156 31.30 12.32 6.57
C LEU A 156 31.81 13.07 7.83
N PRO A 157 33.14 13.21 7.99
CA PRO A 157 33.89 13.30 9.26
C PRO A 157 33.07 13.21 10.58
N ILE A 158 32.32 12.12 10.78
CA ILE A 158 31.49 11.93 12.01
C ILE A 158 32.30 11.27 13.13
N PHE A 159 33.30 10.47 12.77
CA PHE A 159 34.12 9.70 13.70
C PHE A 159 35.46 10.39 13.95
N GLY A 160 35.97 10.30 15.19
CA GLY A 160 37.26 10.90 15.56
C GLY A 160 38.46 10.24 14.87
N GLU A 161 38.34 8.97 14.50
CA GLU A 161 39.30 8.25 13.68
C GLU A 161 38.58 7.50 12.54
N PRO A 162 39.21 7.33 11.37
CA PRO A 162 38.63 6.57 10.25
C PRO A 162 38.34 5.11 10.63
N ILE A 163 37.12 4.63 10.37
CA ILE A 163 36.72 3.24 10.56
C ILE A 163 37.54 2.32 9.66
N ALA A 164 37.85 2.74 8.43
CA ALA A 164 38.63 1.97 7.47
C ALA A 164 40.01 1.56 8.00
N ARG A 165 40.56 2.31 8.97
CA ARG A 165 41.82 1.99 9.65
C ARG A 165 41.82 0.59 10.27
N ASN A 166 40.68 0.12 10.76
CA ASN A 166 40.57 -1.20 11.37
C ASN A 166 40.92 -2.31 10.37
N PHE A 167 40.68 -2.08 9.06
CA PHE A 167 40.88 -3.05 7.99
C PHE A 167 42.26 -2.98 7.32
N LEU A 168 43.23 -2.23 7.86
CA LEU A 168 44.56 -2.10 7.25
C LEU A 168 45.46 -3.31 7.48
N THR A 169 45.36 -3.94 8.64
CA THR A 169 46.15 -5.13 9.00
C THR A 169 45.29 -6.11 9.78
N GLU A 170 45.70 -7.37 9.85
CA GLU A 170 45.02 -8.35 10.71
C GLU A 170 45.08 -7.95 12.19
N THR A 171 46.22 -7.41 12.64
CA THR A 171 46.41 -7.01 14.04
C THR A 171 45.60 -5.78 14.47
N SER A 172 45.12 -4.97 13.52
CA SER A 172 44.21 -3.84 13.81
C SER A 172 42.76 -4.28 13.99
N LEU A 173 42.38 -5.46 13.49
CA LEU A 173 41.06 -6.03 13.71
C LEU A 173 41.02 -6.78 15.04
N SER A 174 40.21 -6.28 15.97
CA SER A 174 40.02 -6.91 17.28
C SER A 174 38.70 -7.66 17.37
N ASP A 175 38.65 -8.72 18.19
CA ASP A 175 37.40 -9.42 18.51
C ASP A 175 36.33 -8.49 19.10
N ARG A 176 36.77 -7.43 19.79
CA ARG A 176 35.88 -6.39 20.31
C ARG A 176 35.18 -5.61 19.19
N PHE A 177 35.91 -5.28 18.12
CA PHE A 177 35.33 -4.62 16.95
C PHE A 177 34.29 -5.52 16.27
N PHE A 178 34.62 -6.80 16.08
CA PHE A 178 33.69 -7.74 15.46
C PHE A 178 32.44 -8.00 16.32
N THR A 179 32.61 -8.12 17.63
CA THR A 179 31.49 -8.19 18.58
C THR A 179 30.59 -6.95 18.51
N LEU A 180 31.17 -5.75 18.37
CA LEU A 180 30.41 -4.51 18.16
C LEU A 180 29.60 -4.54 16.86
N LEU A 181 30.14 -5.11 15.77
CA LEU A 181 29.41 -5.25 14.50
C LEU A 181 28.16 -6.12 14.65
N VAL A 182 28.26 -7.22 15.42
CA VAL A 182 27.12 -8.09 15.71
C VAL A 182 26.06 -7.34 16.51
N PHE A 183 26.45 -6.61 17.56
CA PHE A 183 25.53 -5.77 18.32
C PHE A 183 24.87 -4.68 17.45
N LEU A 184 25.63 -4.05 16.54
CA LEU A 184 25.10 -3.08 15.59
C LEU A 184 24.05 -3.74 14.67
N HIS A 185 24.36 -4.92 14.12
CA HIS A 185 23.46 -5.66 13.25
C HIS A 185 22.16 -6.08 13.97
N ILE A 186 22.20 -6.30 15.29
CA ILE A 186 21.00 -6.58 16.10
C ILE A 186 20.25 -5.28 16.47
N ALA A 187 20.98 -4.22 16.80
CA ALA A 187 20.41 -2.95 17.22
C ALA A 187 19.65 -2.23 16.09
N VAL A 188 20.19 -2.26 14.86
CA VAL A 188 19.60 -1.60 13.68
C VAL A 188 18.16 -2.11 13.41
N PRO A 189 17.88 -3.43 13.37
CA PRO A 189 16.52 -3.98 13.31
C PRO A 189 15.60 -3.57 14.46
N LEU A 190 16.11 -3.41 15.69
CA LEU A 190 15.29 -2.94 16.83
C LEU A 190 14.82 -1.49 16.62
N PHE A 191 15.70 -0.60 16.15
CA PHE A 191 15.32 0.75 15.75
C PHE A 191 14.39 0.75 14.53
N LEU A 192 14.63 -0.14 13.56
CA LEU A 192 13.73 -0.34 12.43
C LEU A 192 12.30 -0.68 12.88
N LEU A 193 12.12 -1.56 13.88
CA LEU A 193 10.80 -1.88 14.43
C LEU A 193 10.11 -0.65 15.05
N LEU A 194 10.86 0.21 15.76
CA LEU A 194 10.33 1.47 16.28
C LEU A 194 9.87 2.40 15.14
N VAL A 195 10.70 2.59 14.11
CA VAL A 195 10.34 3.44 12.97
C VAL A 195 9.16 2.84 12.18
N LEU A 196 9.10 1.52 12.06
CA LEU A 196 8.00 0.81 11.42
C LEU A 196 6.68 1.02 12.18
N TRP A 197 6.71 0.99 13.51
CA TRP A 197 5.57 1.37 14.34
C TRP A 197 5.13 2.81 14.05
N ILE A 198 6.06 3.78 13.97
CA ILE A 198 5.76 5.17 13.60
C ILE A 198 5.12 5.24 12.20
N HIS A 199 5.66 4.52 11.23
CA HIS A 199 5.17 4.49 9.84
C HIS A 199 3.72 4.05 9.72
N LEU A 200 3.30 3.12 10.60
CA LEU A 200 1.93 2.61 10.66
C LEU A 200 0.94 3.52 11.42
N GLN A 201 1.40 4.43 12.28
CA GLN A 201 0.51 5.25 13.15
C GLN A 201 -0.59 6.00 12.40
N ARG A 202 -0.33 6.48 11.19
CA ARG A 202 -1.32 7.21 10.36
C ARG A 202 -2.01 6.36 9.29
N VAL A 203 -1.80 5.05 9.33
CA VAL A 203 -2.51 4.08 8.51
C VAL A 203 -3.64 3.51 9.36
N SER A 204 -4.88 3.91 9.06
CA SER A 204 -6.05 3.32 9.73
C SER A 204 -6.17 1.86 9.28
N ARG A 205 -6.34 0.95 10.24
CA ARG A 205 -6.52 -0.50 10.02
C ARG A 205 -5.46 -1.09 9.07
N PRO A 206 -4.16 -0.98 9.42
CA PRO A 206 -3.09 -1.48 8.56
C PRO A 206 -3.16 -3.01 8.47
N VAL A 207 -3.05 -3.53 7.25
CA VAL A 207 -2.93 -4.98 7.02
C VAL A 207 -1.44 -5.33 7.07
N ILE A 208 -1.02 -5.94 8.18
CA ILE A 208 0.36 -6.36 8.42
C ILE A 208 0.60 -7.85 8.19
N THR A 209 -0.47 -8.65 8.11
CA THR A 209 -0.41 -10.09 7.87
C THR A 209 -1.01 -10.40 6.49
N PRO A 210 -0.25 -11.01 5.57
CA PRO A 210 -0.79 -11.43 4.29
C PRO A 210 -1.87 -12.52 4.45
N PRO A 211 -2.72 -12.75 3.43
CA PRO A 211 -3.64 -13.88 3.41
C PRO A 211 -2.89 -15.21 3.59
N ARG A 212 -3.55 -16.18 4.25
CA ARG A 212 -2.95 -17.49 4.59
C ARG A 212 -2.32 -18.20 3.39
N ARG A 213 -2.98 -18.16 2.24
CA ARG A 213 -2.49 -18.78 0.99
C ARG A 213 -1.14 -18.18 0.56
N LEU A 214 -1.00 -16.87 0.68
CA LEU A 214 0.21 -16.15 0.32
C LEU A 214 1.33 -16.41 1.35
N VAL A 215 1.02 -16.45 2.65
CA VAL A 215 2.00 -16.81 3.69
C VAL A 215 2.56 -18.22 3.45
N ILE A 216 1.69 -19.22 3.30
CA ILE A 216 2.09 -20.61 3.09
C ILE A 216 2.88 -20.74 1.78
N GLY A 217 2.39 -20.15 0.69
CA GLY A 217 3.05 -20.18 -0.61
C GLY A 217 4.44 -19.55 -0.58
N SER A 218 4.58 -18.37 0.04
CA SER A 218 5.87 -17.69 0.19
C SER A 218 6.85 -18.49 1.04
N LEU A 219 6.43 -19.03 2.19
CA LEU A 219 7.31 -19.84 3.04
C LEU A 219 7.76 -21.13 2.35
N ILE A 220 6.85 -21.84 1.69
CA ILE A 220 7.20 -23.04 0.91
C ILE A 220 8.19 -22.68 -0.20
N ALA A 221 7.95 -21.60 -0.94
CA ALA A 221 8.85 -21.17 -2.00
C ALA A 221 10.25 -20.82 -1.47
N MET A 222 10.35 -20.16 -0.32
CA MET A 222 11.64 -19.81 0.28
C MET A 222 12.39 -21.02 0.83
N VAL A 223 11.70 -21.97 1.45
CA VAL A 223 12.31 -23.23 1.90
C VAL A 223 12.77 -24.06 0.69
N ALA A 224 11.93 -24.18 -0.34
CA ALA A 224 12.30 -24.87 -1.58
C ALA A 224 13.52 -24.20 -2.24
N LEU A 225 13.55 -22.86 -2.32
CA LEU A 225 14.70 -22.13 -2.85
C LEU A 225 15.95 -22.37 -2.01
N SER A 226 15.82 -22.39 -0.68
CA SER A 226 16.93 -22.66 0.25
C SER A 226 17.54 -24.06 0.06
N LEU A 227 16.71 -25.04 -0.31
CA LEU A 227 17.16 -26.42 -0.57
C LEU A 227 17.77 -26.57 -1.97
N VAL A 228 17.16 -25.95 -2.98
CA VAL A 228 17.60 -26.06 -4.39
C VAL A 228 18.85 -25.23 -4.66
N LYS A 229 18.94 -24.05 -4.03
CA LYS A 229 20.04 -23.11 -4.16
C LYS A 229 20.39 -22.59 -2.77
N PRO A 230 21.22 -23.30 -1.99
CA PRO A 230 21.63 -22.82 -0.68
C PRO A 230 22.50 -21.55 -0.81
N ALA A 231 22.46 -20.70 0.20
CA ALA A 231 23.36 -19.56 0.34
C ALA A 231 24.76 -20.06 0.73
N LEU A 232 25.75 -19.79 -0.10
CA LEU A 232 27.15 -20.21 0.08
C LEU A 232 28.08 -19.00 0.17
N SER A 233 29.19 -19.16 0.88
CA SER A 233 30.23 -18.14 1.06
C SER A 233 31.13 -18.03 -0.17
N GLN A 234 31.84 -16.90 -0.31
CA GLN A 234 32.77 -16.64 -1.43
C GLN A 234 34.23 -16.98 -1.12
N GLY A 235 34.46 -17.89 -0.16
CA GLY A 235 35.80 -18.25 0.31
C GLY A 235 36.28 -17.34 1.45
N PRO A 236 37.30 -17.79 2.21
CA PRO A 236 37.76 -17.06 3.38
C PRO A 236 38.39 -15.73 2.99
N VAL A 237 38.26 -14.76 3.90
CA VAL A 237 38.94 -13.46 3.81
C VAL A 237 40.46 -13.65 3.88
N SER A 238 41.21 -12.80 3.19
CA SER A 238 42.65 -12.64 3.35
C SER A 238 42.97 -11.16 3.32
N MET A 239 43.46 -10.60 4.44
CA MET A 239 43.73 -9.16 4.54
C MET A 239 44.96 -8.74 3.72
N ASP A 240 45.81 -9.70 3.36
CA ASP A 240 46.98 -9.49 2.50
C ASP A 240 46.63 -9.38 1.00
N LEU A 241 45.40 -9.75 0.63
CA LEU A 241 44.94 -9.78 -0.76
C LEU A 241 43.69 -8.92 -0.93
N VAL A 242 43.69 -8.09 -1.97
CA VAL A 242 42.46 -7.43 -2.44
C VAL A 242 41.69 -8.46 -3.29
N PRO A 243 40.42 -8.75 -2.99
CA PRO A 243 39.62 -9.69 -3.78
C PRO A 243 39.56 -9.26 -5.26
N GLY A 244 40.07 -10.09 -6.16
CA GLY A 244 40.14 -9.76 -7.60
C GLY A 244 38.79 -9.84 -8.33
N THR A 245 37.88 -10.72 -7.89
CA THR A 245 36.53 -10.84 -8.43
C THR A 245 35.55 -11.24 -7.34
N VAL A 246 34.55 -10.42 -7.06
CA VAL A 246 33.46 -10.72 -6.11
C VAL A 246 32.12 -10.78 -6.83
N ARG A 247 31.23 -11.67 -6.39
CA ARG A 247 29.85 -11.74 -6.90
C ARG A 247 28.98 -10.79 -6.09
N LEU A 248 28.58 -9.68 -6.70
CA LEU A 248 27.70 -8.69 -6.10
C LEU A 248 26.23 -9.00 -6.42
N ASP A 249 25.36 -8.83 -5.43
CA ASP A 249 23.92 -8.84 -5.63
C ASP A 249 23.49 -7.48 -6.18
N TRP A 250 23.31 -7.41 -7.50
CA TRP A 250 23.11 -6.15 -8.22
C TRP A 250 21.98 -5.25 -7.70
N PHE A 251 20.90 -5.80 -7.14
CA PHE A 251 19.78 -5.01 -6.62
C PHE A 251 19.98 -4.57 -5.16
N TYR A 252 20.75 -5.34 -4.39
CA TYR A 252 21.01 -5.07 -2.97
C TYR A 252 22.24 -4.18 -2.82
N LEU A 253 23.30 -4.47 -3.56
CA LEU A 253 24.61 -3.81 -3.51
C LEU A 253 24.85 -2.86 -4.70
N ALA A 254 23.77 -2.35 -5.30
CA ALA A 254 23.82 -1.48 -6.49
C ALA A 254 24.72 -0.24 -6.34
N LEU A 255 24.95 0.24 -5.11
CA LEU A 255 25.78 1.41 -4.83
C LEU A 255 27.29 1.11 -4.85
N TYR A 256 27.71 -0.14 -4.64
CA TYR A 256 29.13 -0.48 -4.50
C TYR A 256 29.93 -0.30 -5.80
N PRO A 257 29.42 -0.73 -6.98
CA PRO A 257 30.10 -0.42 -8.23
C PRO A 257 30.26 1.08 -8.52
N LEU A 258 29.45 1.94 -7.90
CA LEU A 258 29.61 3.40 -7.99
C LEU A 258 30.72 3.90 -7.08
N LEU A 259 30.96 3.27 -5.93
CA LEU A 259 32.08 3.61 -5.04
C LEU A 259 33.44 3.32 -5.69
N ASP A 260 33.50 2.31 -6.56
CA ASP A 260 34.72 2.00 -7.33
C ASP A 260 34.98 3.01 -8.47
N GLN A 261 33.93 3.61 -9.01
CA GLN A 261 34.01 4.46 -10.20
C GLN A 261 33.97 5.97 -9.88
N TRP A 262 33.30 6.35 -8.81
CA TRP A 262 33.04 7.74 -8.42
C TRP A 262 33.68 8.03 -7.06
N SER A 263 33.91 9.31 -6.76
CA SER A 263 34.38 9.67 -5.41
C SER A 263 33.30 9.42 -4.36
N ALA A 264 33.72 9.10 -3.12
CA ALA A 264 32.81 8.93 -1.98
C ALA A 264 31.82 10.10 -1.82
N GLY A 265 32.31 11.34 -2.00
CA GLY A 265 31.46 12.54 -1.98
C GLY A 265 30.42 12.60 -3.10
N ALA A 266 30.75 12.11 -4.30
CA ALA A 266 29.78 12.05 -5.41
C ALA A 266 28.68 11.02 -5.13
N VAL A 267 29.02 9.87 -4.54
CA VAL A 267 28.03 8.85 -4.13
C VAL A 267 27.15 9.36 -2.99
N TRP A 268 27.72 10.06 -1.99
CA TRP A 268 26.94 10.75 -0.97
C TRP A 268 26.02 11.82 -1.56
N ALA A 269 26.49 12.61 -2.52
CA ALA A 269 25.67 13.60 -3.20
C ALA A 269 24.50 12.94 -3.96
N LEU A 270 24.73 11.80 -4.62
CA LEU A 270 23.67 11.03 -5.28
C LEU A 270 22.62 10.53 -4.28
N VAL A 271 23.05 9.88 -3.19
CA VAL A 271 22.15 9.33 -2.16
C VAL A 271 21.40 10.45 -1.44
N GLY A 272 22.10 11.53 -1.08
CA GLY A 272 21.54 12.72 -0.44
C GLY A 272 20.53 13.44 -1.35
N ALA A 273 20.89 13.71 -2.60
CA ALA A 273 19.98 14.34 -3.56
C ALA A 273 18.75 13.48 -3.84
N SER A 274 18.93 12.16 -3.99
CA SER A 274 17.81 11.22 -4.17
C SER A 274 16.89 11.21 -2.96
N THR A 275 17.46 11.22 -1.75
CA THR A 275 16.69 11.28 -0.49
C THR A 275 15.92 12.59 -0.38
N VAL A 276 16.57 13.74 -0.62
CA VAL A 276 15.92 15.06 -0.61
C VAL A 276 14.81 15.14 -1.66
N LEU A 277 15.04 14.60 -2.86
CA LEU A 277 14.01 14.54 -3.89
C LEU A 277 12.80 13.73 -3.43
N LEU A 278 13.03 12.51 -2.91
CA LEU A 278 11.97 11.65 -2.38
C LEU A 278 11.24 12.33 -1.22
N MET A 279 11.94 13.02 -0.33
CA MET A 279 11.35 13.81 0.75
C MET A 279 10.45 14.92 0.19
N ALA A 280 10.86 15.63 -0.86
CA ALA A 280 10.10 16.76 -1.41
C ALA A 280 8.88 16.33 -2.25
N LEU A 281 8.87 15.11 -2.81
CA LEU A 281 7.82 14.63 -3.72
C LEU A 281 6.36 14.83 -3.24
N PRO A 282 5.99 14.58 -1.97
CA PRO A 282 4.62 14.76 -1.50
C PRO A 282 4.04 16.16 -1.73
N TRP A 283 4.91 17.17 -1.84
CA TRP A 283 4.55 18.57 -2.00
C TRP A 283 4.76 19.10 -3.42
N LEU A 284 5.29 18.29 -4.35
CA LEU A 284 5.68 18.72 -5.70
C LEU A 284 4.99 17.91 -6.81
N PRO A 285 4.11 18.50 -7.64
CA PRO A 285 3.47 19.82 -7.46
C PRO A 285 2.50 19.86 -6.27
N PRO A 286 2.16 21.05 -5.74
CA PRO A 286 1.19 21.17 -4.67
C PRO A 286 -0.15 20.51 -5.02
N LEU A 287 -0.65 19.67 -4.11
CA LEU A 287 -1.92 18.98 -4.31
C LEU A 287 -3.08 19.97 -4.14
N ARG A 288 -3.87 20.18 -5.20
CA ARG A 288 -5.10 20.96 -5.14
C ARG A 288 -6.23 20.03 -4.70
N LEU A 289 -6.72 20.24 -3.50
CA LEU A 289 -7.83 19.49 -2.93
C LEU A 289 -9.09 20.35 -2.88
N GLY A 290 -10.24 19.70 -3.05
CA GLY A 290 -11.55 20.34 -2.87
C GLY A 290 -11.83 20.74 -1.43
N ALA A 291 -13.02 21.29 -1.18
CA ALA A 291 -13.46 21.69 0.16
C ALA A 291 -13.43 20.48 1.11
N PRO A 292 -12.96 20.58 2.36
CA PRO A 292 -13.03 19.45 3.29
C PRO A 292 -14.49 19.10 3.64
N ALA A 293 -14.70 17.93 4.27
CA ALA A 293 -15.98 17.66 4.90
C ALA A 293 -16.17 18.63 6.09
N ALA A 294 -17.38 19.14 6.25
CA ALA A 294 -17.77 20.05 7.32
C ALA A 294 -19.06 19.54 7.98
N VAL A 295 -19.18 19.73 9.29
CA VAL A 295 -20.32 19.27 10.08
C VAL A 295 -21.27 20.43 10.34
N ASP A 296 -22.54 20.23 10.04
CA ASP A 296 -23.63 21.08 10.50
C ASP A 296 -24.13 20.54 11.84
N LEU A 297 -23.73 21.20 12.93
CA LEU A 297 -24.14 20.81 14.29
C LEU A 297 -25.65 20.79 14.46
N SER A 298 -26.38 21.65 13.74
CA SER A 298 -27.84 21.69 13.84
C SER A 298 -28.53 20.42 13.31
N LEU A 299 -27.83 19.64 12.50
CA LEU A 299 -28.30 18.39 11.92
C LEU A 299 -27.57 17.16 12.49
N CYS A 300 -26.43 17.36 13.14
CA CYS A 300 -25.63 16.29 13.75
C CYS A 300 -26.36 15.68 14.96
N ASN A 301 -26.48 14.35 14.96
CA ASN A 301 -27.10 13.58 16.04
C ASN A 301 -26.11 12.74 16.88
N GLY A 302 -24.80 12.95 16.71
CA GLY A 302 -23.79 12.23 17.50
C GLY A 302 -23.67 10.72 17.23
N CYS A 303 -24.25 10.17 16.15
CA CYS A 303 -24.36 8.71 15.94
C CYS A 303 -23.06 7.96 15.55
N THR A 304 -21.88 8.57 15.67
CA THR A 304 -20.53 8.00 15.44
C THR A 304 -20.18 7.42 14.04
N ARG A 305 -21.17 7.10 13.18
CA ARG A 305 -20.96 6.43 11.88
C ARG A 305 -19.93 7.10 10.98
N CYS A 306 -19.94 8.43 10.91
CA CYS A 306 -18.98 9.18 10.09
C CYS A 306 -17.53 9.02 10.57
N ALA A 307 -17.31 8.88 11.89
CA ALA A 307 -16.00 8.61 12.47
C ALA A 307 -15.55 7.16 12.22
N GLU A 308 -16.46 6.20 12.40
CA GLU A 308 -16.18 4.77 12.15
C GLU A 308 -15.88 4.45 10.68
N ASP A 309 -16.49 5.20 9.76
CA ASP A 309 -16.33 5.10 8.32
C ASP A 309 -15.20 6.00 7.79
N CYS A 310 -14.45 6.70 8.64
CA CYS A 310 -13.35 7.55 8.18
C CYS A 310 -12.05 6.74 8.03
N PRO A 311 -11.51 6.55 6.80
CA PRO A 311 -10.34 5.68 6.61
C PRO A 311 -9.03 6.37 7.00
N TYR A 312 -9.11 7.64 7.36
CA TYR A 312 -7.98 8.49 7.71
C TYR A 312 -8.05 8.95 9.16
N THR A 313 -9.06 8.51 9.92
CA THR A 313 -9.31 8.97 11.30
C THR A 313 -9.36 10.51 11.37
N ALA A 314 -9.87 11.13 10.30
CA ALA A 314 -10.01 12.57 10.18
C ALA A 314 -11.25 13.11 10.91
N ILE A 315 -12.07 12.22 11.47
CA ILE A 315 -13.29 12.58 12.19
C ILE A 315 -13.19 11.94 13.56
N ILE A 316 -13.36 12.77 14.58
CA ILE A 316 -13.37 12.35 15.98
C ILE A 316 -14.69 12.80 16.61
N MET A 317 -15.18 12.00 17.54
CA MET A 317 -16.33 12.35 18.36
C MET A 317 -15.84 13.11 19.58
N ARG A 318 -16.52 14.20 19.94
CA ARG A 318 -16.23 15.02 21.11
C ARG A 318 -17.52 15.30 21.88
N PRO A 319 -17.43 15.61 23.18
CA PRO A 319 -18.57 16.13 23.93
C PRO A 319 -19.18 17.32 23.20
N ARG A 320 -20.51 17.31 23.09
CA ARG A 320 -21.25 18.29 22.32
C ARG A 320 -21.15 19.70 22.91
N SER A 321 -21.03 20.71 22.04
CA SER A 321 -20.74 22.10 22.43
C SER A 321 -21.95 23.05 22.45
N ASP A 322 -23.07 22.68 21.80
CA ASP A 322 -24.22 23.57 21.54
C ASP A 322 -25.43 23.36 22.48
N GLY A 323 -25.30 22.49 23.49
CA GLY A 323 -26.34 22.22 24.51
C GLY A 323 -27.58 21.45 24.01
N ARG A 324 -27.55 20.88 22.80
CA ARG A 324 -28.61 20.01 22.25
C ARG A 324 -28.58 18.60 22.87
N PRO A 325 -29.66 17.81 22.75
CA PRO A 325 -29.83 16.56 23.51
C PRO A 325 -28.90 15.39 23.16
N PHE A 326 -27.99 15.54 22.19
CA PHE A 326 -27.04 14.48 21.84
C PHE A 326 -25.75 14.67 22.64
N ASP A 327 -25.18 13.59 23.16
CA ASP A 327 -23.99 13.68 24.02
C ASP A 327 -22.72 14.07 23.25
N GLU A 328 -22.65 13.68 21.98
CA GLU A 328 -21.47 13.87 21.13
C GLU A 328 -21.74 14.69 19.86
N GLU A 329 -20.69 15.33 19.38
CA GLU A 329 -20.61 15.96 18.06
C GLU A 329 -19.42 15.41 17.25
N ALA A 330 -19.60 15.33 15.94
CA ALA A 330 -18.53 14.99 15.03
C ALA A 330 -17.68 16.24 14.72
N VAL A 331 -16.36 16.11 14.83
CA VAL A 331 -15.42 17.18 14.48
C VAL A 331 -14.45 16.66 13.42
N VAL A 332 -14.29 17.42 12.33
CA VAL A 332 -13.43 17.05 11.20
C VAL A 332 -12.07 17.74 11.33
N ASP A 333 -11.01 16.95 11.41
CA ASP A 333 -9.64 17.42 11.19
C ASP A 333 -9.36 17.54 9.69
N THR A 334 -9.33 18.78 9.20
CA THR A 334 -9.13 19.09 7.78
C THR A 334 -7.74 18.72 7.27
N SER A 335 -6.75 18.56 8.16
CA SER A 335 -5.38 18.14 7.81
C SER A 335 -5.30 16.66 7.45
N LEU A 336 -6.22 15.84 7.97
CA LEU A 336 -6.32 14.40 7.72
C LEU A 336 -7.38 14.05 6.66
N CYS A 337 -8.35 14.94 6.40
CA CYS A 337 -9.44 14.70 5.46
C CYS A 337 -8.94 14.58 4.00
N THR A 338 -9.19 13.45 3.33
CA THR A 338 -8.85 13.27 1.91
C THR A 338 -9.96 13.66 0.94
N ARG A 339 -11.05 14.26 1.41
CA ARG A 339 -12.19 14.66 0.56
C ARG A 339 -12.86 13.48 -0.16
N CYS A 340 -12.79 12.29 0.42
CA CYS A 340 -13.31 11.08 -0.21
C CYS A 340 -14.84 10.95 -0.18
N GLY A 341 -15.57 11.74 0.62
CA GLY A 341 -17.04 11.74 0.69
C GLY A 341 -17.69 10.56 1.42
N ILE A 342 -16.90 9.63 1.96
CA ILE A 342 -17.42 8.40 2.59
C ILE A 342 -18.27 8.69 3.83
N CYS A 343 -17.88 9.70 4.61
CA CYS A 343 -18.62 10.16 5.79
C CYS A 343 -20.00 10.73 5.43
N VAL A 344 -20.13 11.42 4.29
CA VAL A 344 -21.40 11.93 3.78
C VAL A 344 -22.35 10.77 3.47
N ALA A 345 -21.83 9.72 2.83
CA ALA A 345 -22.59 8.50 2.56
C ALA A 345 -22.93 7.68 3.81
N ALA A 346 -22.17 7.84 4.90
CA ALA A 346 -22.43 7.20 6.19
C ALA A 346 -23.48 7.94 7.05
N CYS A 347 -23.73 9.22 6.76
CA CYS A 347 -24.65 10.04 7.54
C CYS A 347 -26.09 9.52 7.41
N PRO A 348 -26.80 9.26 8.53
CA PRO A 348 -28.12 8.62 8.50
C PRO A 348 -29.22 9.46 7.86
N ILE A 349 -29.03 10.79 7.82
CA ILE A 349 -29.99 11.71 7.21
C ILE A 349 -29.69 12.02 5.74
N THR A 350 -28.70 11.35 5.15
CA THR A 350 -28.39 11.41 3.70
C THR A 350 -29.45 10.66 2.91
N THR A 351 -30.51 11.38 2.52
CA THR A 351 -31.63 10.83 1.76
C THR A 351 -31.99 11.70 0.54
N PRO A 352 -31.95 11.15 -0.68
CA PRO A 352 -32.33 11.89 -1.89
C PRO A 352 -33.85 12.11 -2.02
N PHE A 353 -34.66 11.45 -1.19
CA PHE A 353 -36.12 11.43 -1.29
C PHE A 353 -36.80 12.70 -0.75
N ARG A 354 -36.05 13.62 -0.13
CA ARG A 354 -36.61 14.87 0.42
C ARG A 354 -37.15 15.76 -0.70
N ARG A 355 -38.45 16.10 -0.60
CA ARG A 355 -39.17 16.96 -1.56
C ARG A 355 -39.40 18.40 -1.07
N VAL A 356 -39.40 18.61 0.25
CA VAL A 356 -39.68 19.91 0.88
C VAL A 356 -38.45 20.35 1.66
N GLY A 357 -38.09 21.62 1.50
CA GLY A 357 -36.91 22.23 2.12
C GLY A 357 -35.59 21.85 1.42
N ALA A 358 -34.49 22.45 1.89
CA ALA A 358 -33.17 22.14 1.37
C ALA A 358 -32.77 20.69 1.69
N LEU A 359 -32.08 20.07 0.73
CA LEU A 359 -31.40 18.80 0.94
C LEU A 359 -30.09 19.10 1.67
N ALA A 360 -30.04 18.69 2.93
CA ALA A 360 -28.90 18.92 3.79
C ALA A 360 -28.61 17.66 4.59
N THR A 361 -27.34 17.45 4.89
CA THR A 361 -26.85 16.36 5.73
C THR A 361 -26.08 16.95 6.90
N ALA A 362 -25.88 16.15 7.95
CA ALA A 362 -25.14 16.62 9.12
C ALA A 362 -23.65 16.79 8.86
N ILE A 363 -23.13 16.13 7.82
CA ILE A 363 -21.74 16.21 7.42
C ILE A 363 -21.68 16.16 5.90
N ASP A 364 -21.18 17.23 5.29
CA ASP A 364 -21.15 17.35 3.84
C ASP A 364 -19.90 18.05 3.32
N ARG A 365 -19.72 18.07 2.00
CA ARG A 365 -18.64 18.77 1.32
C ARG A 365 -19.22 19.95 0.54
N ALA A 366 -18.78 21.17 0.83
CA ALA A 366 -19.34 22.36 0.20
C ALA A 366 -19.23 22.37 -1.35
N ASP A 367 -18.25 21.65 -1.90
CA ASP A 367 -18.02 21.54 -3.34
C ASP A 367 -18.64 20.27 -3.97
N ASP A 368 -19.29 19.42 -3.18
CA ASP A 368 -19.76 18.09 -3.61
C ASP A 368 -20.89 17.58 -2.69
N ASP A 369 -21.86 18.45 -2.39
CA ASP A 369 -22.89 18.14 -1.41
C ASP A 369 -23.93 17.13 -1.90
N VAL A 370 -24.80 16.66 -0.98
CA VAL A 370 -25.87 15.72 -1.33
C VAL A 370 -26.84 16.26 -2.38
N ALA A 371 -27.06 17.59 -2.43
CA ALA A 371 -27.97 18.21 -3.40
C ALA A 371 -27.34 18.19 -4.79
N ILE A 372 -26.05 18.52 -4.90
CA ILE A 372 -25.24 18.43 -6.12
C ILE A 372 -25.14 16.98 -6.59
N LEU A 373 -25.01 16.01 -5.67
CA LEU A 373 -25.07 14.58 -6.02
C LEU A 373 -26.43 14.21 -6.63
N ARG A 374 -27.54 14.65 -6.03
CA ARG A 374 -28.89 14.37 -6.55
C ARG A 374 -29.09 14.99 -7.93
N ASP A 375 -28.70 16.24 -8.11
CA ASP A 375 -28.80 16.93 -9.39
C ASP A 375 -28.00 16.20 -10.49
N ARG A 376 -26.75 15.80 -10.21
CA ARG A 376 -25.95 14.99 -11.15
C ARG A 376 -26.60 13.63 -11.44
N THR A 377 -27.19 12.97 -10.44
CA THR A 377 -27.92 11.72 -10.64
C THR A 377 -29.12 11.89 -11.56
N GLN A 378 -29.90 12.96 -11.38
CA GLN A 378 -31.05 13.26 -12.22
C GLN A 378 -30.62 13.58 -13.66
N ARG A 379 -29.62 14.46 -13.84
CA ARG A 379 -29.08 14.79 -15.17
C ARG A 379 -28.50 13.56 -15.90
N ALA A 380 -27.78 12.70 -15.18
CA ALA A 380 -27.27 11.46 -15.76
C ALA A 380 -28.40 10.50 -16.17
N ALA A 381 -29.47 10.41 -15.37
CA ALA A 381 -30.65 9.62 -15.70
C ALA A 381 -31.42 10.18 -16.91
N GLU A 382 -31.58 11.50 -17.00
CA GLU A 382 -32.21 12.17 -18.14
C GLU A 382 -31.45 11.89 -19.44
N ALA A 383 -30.11 11.90 -19.40
CA ALA A 383 -29.26 11.59 -20.55
C ALA A 383 -29.44 10.16 -21.09
N ILE A 384 -29.96 9.23 -20.29
CA ILE A 384 -30.24 7.85 -20.71
C ILE A 384 -31.73 7.55 -20.85
N ALA A 385 -32.62 8.53 -20.60
CA ALA A 385 -34.07 8.30 -20.59
C ALA A 385 -34.61 7.83 -21.95
N GLY A 386 -33.98 8.26 -23.05
CA GLY A 386 -34.34 7.84 -24.42
C GLY A 386 -33.83 6.46 -24.83
N LYS A 387 -33.05 5.76 -23.98
CA LYS A 387 -32.57 4.41 -24.30
C LYS A 387 -33.70 3.39 -24.14
N PRO A 388 -33.68 2.28 -24.92
CA PRO A 388 -34.65 1.21 -24.80
C PRO A 388 -34.77 0.69 -23.35
N ALA A 389 -35.95 0.16 -23.00
CA ALA A 389 -36.13 -0.53 -21.74
C ALA A 389 -35.08 -1.65 -21.59
N GLY A 390 -34.46 -1.72 -20.40
CA GLY A 390 -33.36 -2.62 -20.10
C GLY A 390 -31.96 -2.07 -20.42
N ARG A 391 -31.85 -0.96 -21.17
CA ARG A 391 -30.58 -0.33 -21.55
C ARG A 391 -30.28 0.97 -20.78
N ARG A 392 -31.18 1.41 -19.89
CA ARG A 392 -31.00 2.63 -19.07
C ARG A 392 -30.16 2.30 -17.83
N ILE A 393 -28.84 2.20 -18.00
CA ILE A 393 -27.92 1.89 -16.90
C ILE A 393 -27.28 3.17 -16.33
N LEU A 394 -27.46 3.41 -15.03
CA LEU A 394 -26.84 4.51 -14.31
C LEU A 394 -25.55 4.02 -13.64
N VAL A 395 -24.43 4.70 -13.87
CA VAL A 395 -23.10 4.31 -13.38
C VAL A 395 -22.58 5.33 -12.37
N PHE A 396 -22.44 4.95 -11.10
CA PHE A 396 -21.67 5.72 -10.13
C PHE A 396 -20.17 5.40 -10.25
N ALA A 397 -19.40 6.33 -10.82
CA ALA A 397 -18.01 6.11 -11.19
C ALA A 397 -17.04 6.78 -10.21
N CYS A 398 -16.22 5.96 -9.54
CA CYS A 398 -15.12 6.42 -8.70
C CYS A 398 -14.09 7.22 -9.51
N ALA A 399 -13.70 8.39 -9.01
CA ALA A 399 -12.71 9.27 -9.62
C ALA A 399 -11.32 8.63 -9.82
N HIS A 400 -11.03 7.52 -9.13
CA HIS A 400 -9.77 6.81 -9.17
C HIS A 400 -9.85 5.41 -9.82
N GLY A 401 -11.02 5.00 -10.31
CA GLY A 401 -11.22 3.73 -11.01
C GLY A 401 -11.15 3.86 -12.54
N ALA A 402 -11.52 2.79 -13.27
CA ALA A 402 -11.68 2.81 -14.72
C ALA A 402 -12.70 3.88 -15.18
N GLY A 403 -13.76 4.06 -14.39
CA GLY A 403 -14.83 5.05 -14.60
C GLY A 403 -14.35 6.50 -14.72
N ARG A 404 -13.11 6.82 -14.30
CA ARG A 404 -12.53 8.15 -14.51
C ARG A 404 -12.43 8.57 -15.98
N ARG A 405 -12.33 7.59 -16.90
CA ARG A 405 -12.25 7.83 -18.35
C ARG A 405 -13.62 8.03 -18.97
N HIS A 406 -14.67 7.54 -18.32
CA HIS A 406 -16.03 7.74 -18.77
C HIS A 406 -16.46 9.20 -18.64
N GLY A 407 -15.82 10.02 -17.77
CA GLY A 407 -16.07 11.46 -17.76
C GLY A 407 -17.57 11.80 -17.69
N GLU A 408 -18.03 12.63 -18.64
CA GLU A 408 -19.43 13.02 -18.87
C GLU A 408 -20.21 12.02 -19.76
N ALA A 409 -19.74 10.77 -19.90
CA ALA A 409 -20.48 9.74 -20.63
C ALA A 409 -21.91 9.63 -20.11
N GLU A 410 -22.86 9.48 -21.03
CA GLU A 410 -24.29 9.37 -20.71
C GLU A 410 -24.54 8.35 -19.60
N GLY A 411 -25.35 8.73 -18.61
CA GLY A 411 -25.67 7.84 -17.49
C GLY A 411 -24.58 7.72 -16.43
N THR A 412 -23.46 8.46 -16.52
CA THR A 412 -22.37 8.37 -15.53
C THR A 412 -22.42 9.51 -14.51
N VAL A 413 -22.47 9.15 -13.22
CA VAL A 413 -22.34 10.05 -12.08
C VAL A 413 -20.96 9.88 -11.47
N ARG A 414 -20.09 10.87 -11.68
CA ARG A 414 -18.75 10.85 -11.08
C ARG A 414 -18.82 11.15 -9.58
N VAL A 415 -18.19 10.29 -8.77
CA VAL A 415 -18.07 10.43 -7.32
C VAL A 415 -16.60 10.41 -6.89
N PRO A 416 -16.21 11.09 -5.80
CA PRO A 416 -14.83 11.09 -5.31
C PRO A 416 -14.36 9.68 -4.90
N CYS A 417 -15.28 8.82 -4.47
CA CYS A 417 -15.02 7.44 -4.10
C CYS A 417 -16.27 6.58 -4.31
N SER A 418 -16.12 5.29 -4.61
CA SER A 418 -17.24 4.34 -4.57
C SER A 418 -17.92 4.30 -3.19
N GLY A 419 -17.14 4.45 -2.11
CA GLY A 419 -17.65 4.52 -0.75
C GLY A 419 -18.42 5.81 -0.43
N ALA A 420 -18.39 6.81 -1.32
CA ALA A 420 -19.17 8.03 -1.23
C ALA A 420 -20.56 7.90 -1.86
N VAL A 421 -20.90 6.76 -2.45
CA VAL A 421 -22.24 6.49 -2.97
C VAL A 421 -23.13 6.08 -1.80
N PRO A 422 -24.11 6.90 -1.39
CA PRO A 422 -25.03 6.50 -0.32
C PRO A 422 -25.97 5.41 -0.84
N PRO A 423 -26.25 4.33 -0.09
CA PRO A 423 -27.17 3.28 -0.56
C PRO A 423 -28.58 3.80 -0.87
N SER A 424 -29.00 4.89 -0.22
CA SER A 424 -30.26 5.58 -0.50
C SER A 424 -30.36 6.15 -1.91
N PHE A 425 -29.23 6.45 -2.57
CA PHE A 425 -29.20 6.91 -3.97
C PHE A 425 -29.40 5.78 -4.98
N ILE A 426 -28.96 4.57 -4.64
CA ILE A 426 -29.22 3.37 -5.45
C ILE A 426 -30.72 3.07 -5.41
N ASP A 427 -31.28 3.07 -4.20
CA ASP A 427 -32.72 2.93 -3.97
C ASP A 427 -33.50 4.01 -4.73
N TYR A 428 -33.07 5.27 -4.65
CA TYR A 428 -33.70 6.37 -5.36
C TYR A 428 -33.69 6.21 -6.88
N ALA A 429 -32.56 5.82 -7.46
CA ALA A 429 -32.45 5.60 -8.91
C ALA A 429 -33.43 4.52 -9.41
N LEU A 430 -33.50 3.38 -8.70
CA LEU A 430 -34.34 2.26 -9.10
C LEU A 430 -35.82 2.49 -8.76
N SER A 431 -36.13 2.91 -7.53
CA SER A 431 -37.53 3.06 -7.08
C SER A 431 -38.27 4.24 -7.71
N ARG A 432 -37.55 5.21 -8.29
CA ARG A 432 -38.13 6.31 -9.08
C ARG A 432 -38.13 6.03 -10.58
N GLY A 433 -37.67 4.84 -11.02
CA GLY A 433 -37.61 4.49 -12.44
C GLY A 433 -36.65 5.36 -13.25
N LEU A 434 -35.64 5.95 -12.60
CA LEU A 434 -34.63 6.78 -13.27
C LEU A 434 -33.66 5.93 -14.11
N ALA A 435 -33.50 4.67 -13.74
CA ALA A 435 -32.66 3.71 -14.44
C ALA A 435 -33.27 2.31 -14.33
N ASP A 436 -32.98 1.50 -15.34
CA ASP A 436 -33.25 0.07 -15.33
C ASP A 436 -32.27 -0.64 -14.38
N GLY A 437 -30.99 -0.29 -14.43
CA GLY A 437 -29.96 -0.87 -13.56
C GLY A 437 -29.00 0.18 -13.03
N VAL A 438 -28.37 -0.14 -11.90
CA VAL A 438 -27.34 0.70 -11.29
C VAL A 438 -26.02 -0.06 -11.26
N VAL A 439 -24.95 0.60 -11.67
CA VAL A 439 -23.58 0.11 -11.58
C VAL A 439 -22.79 0.99 -10.64
N ILE A 440 -22.03 0.39 -9.73
CA ILE A 440 -20.99 1.08 -8.95
C ILE A 440 -19.64 0.66 -9.50
N ALA A 441 -18.94 1.59 -10.15
CA ALA A 441 -17.62 1.35 -10.72
C ALA A 441 -16.53 1.92 -9.81
N GLY A 442 -15.73 1.04 -9.19
CA GLY A 442 -14.67 1.42 -8.25
C GLY A 442 -13.26 1.29 -8.82
N CYS A 443 -12.28 1.36 -7.92
CA CYS A 443 -10.90 0.99 -8.21
C CYS A 443 -10.79 -0.53 -8.46
N ALA A 444 -9.62 -1.00 -8.92
CA ALA A 444 -9.32 -2.42 -8.94
C ALA A 444 -9.36 -3.01 -7.52
N GLU A 445 -9.75 -4.28 -7.42
CA GLU A 445 -9.72 -5.07 -6.19
C GLU A 445 -8.32 -5.02 -5.55
N GLY A 446 -8.25 -5.01 -4.22
CA GLY A 446 -6.98 -4.86 -3.47
C GLY A 446 -6.25 -3.52 -3.66
N SER A 447 -6.82 -2.61 -4.47
CA SER A 447 -6.17 -1.39 -4.96
C SER A 447 -7.03 -0.15 -4.78
N CYS A 448 -7.87 -0.13 -3.74
CA CYS A 448 -8.71 1.02 -3.44
C CYS A 448 -7.86 2.27 -3.14
N HIS A 449 -8.10 3.37 -3.88
CA HIS A 449 -7.37 4.62 -3.64
C HIS A 449 -7.64 5.13 -2.22
N ASN A 450 -8.90 5.18 -1.77
CA ASN A 450 -9.28 5.73 -0.47
C ASN A 450 -9.31 4.67 0.66
N ARG A 451 -8.36 3.73 0.66
CA ARG A 451 -8.18 2.62 1.61
C ARG A 451 -9.37 1.64 1.64
N HIS A 452 -10.48 2.00 2.29
CA HIS A 452 -11.61 1.10 2.55
C HIS A 452 -12.86 1.42 1.73
N GLY A 453 -12.80 2.38 0.81
CA GLY A 453 -13.97 2.80 0.02
C GLY A 453 -14.66 1.67 -0.73
N GLN A 454 -13.91 0.68 -1.25
CA GLN A 454 -14.49 -0.50 -1.88
C GLN A 454 -15.16 -1.42 -0.84
N ALA A 455 -14.40 -1.82 0.19
CA ALA A 455 -14.88 -2.74 1.23
C ALA A 455 -16.14 -2.22 1.94
N TRP A 456 -16.23 -0.91 2.21
CA TRP A 456 -17.44 -0.34 2.79
C TRP A 456 -18.62 -0.32 1.83
N THR A 457 -18.39 -0.05 0.54
CA THR A 457 -19.45 -0.21 -0.46
C THR A 457 -19.97 -1.65 -0.45
N GLU A 458 -19.08 -2.64 -0.55
CA GLU A 458 -19.45 -4.06 -0.57
C GLU A 458 -20.25 -4.45 0.69
N GLN A 459 -19.78 -4.06 1.88
CA GLN A 459 -20.47 -4.34 3.14
C GLN A 459 -21.85 -3.67 3.23
N ARG A 460 -21.98 -2.43 2.76
CA ARG A 460 -23.27 -1.72 2.75
C ARG A 460 -24.26 -2.34 1.76
N ILE A 461 -23.81 -2.82 0.60
CA ILE A 461 -24.67 -3.54 -0.35
C ILE A 461 -25.08 -4.92 0.20
N ALA A 462 -24.16 -5.60 0.87
CA ALA A 462 -24.37 -6.92 1.47
C ALA A 462 -25.20 -6.89 2.77
N GLY A 463 -25.50 -5.72 3.34
CA GLY A 463 -26.26 -5.63 4.60
C GLY A 463 -25.42 -5.81 5.87
N THR A 464 -24.09 -5.86 5.77
CA THR A 464 -23.18 -6.09 6.91
C THR A 464 -22.58 -4.82 7.49
N ARG A 465 -22.90 -3.65 6.91
CA ARG A 465 -22.50 -2.33 7.42
C ARG A 465 -23.59 -1.30 7.22
N ASP A 466 -23.81 -0.47 8.23
CA ASP A 466 -24.71 0.69 8.14
C ASP A 466 -24.07 1.93 7.51
N PRO A 467 -24.85 2.79 6.83
CA PRO A 467 -26.19 2.50 6.34
C PRO A 467 -26.12 1.41 5.27
N HIS A 468 -26.98 0.40 5.36
CA HIS A 468 -27.04 -0.67 4.36
C HIS A 468 -28.08 -0.38 3.28
N LEU A 469 -27.96 -1.07 2.14
CA LEU A 469 -28.94 -1.03 1.07
C LEU A 469 -30.20 -1.78 1.53
N ARG A 470 -31.37 -1.11 1.46
CA ARG A 470 -32.65 -1.69 1.91
C ARG A 470 -32.99 -2.98 1.15
N ASP A 471 -33.65 -3.92 1.82
CA ASP A 471 -34.01 -5.22 1.24
C ASP A 471 -34.95 -5.13 0.04
N ARG A 472 -35.81 -4.10 0.01
CA ARG A 472 -36.73 -3.82 -1.11
C ARG A 472 -36.03 -3.51 -2.44
N VAL A 473 -34.73 -3.19 -2.42
CA VAL A 473 -34.01 -2.81 -3.64
C VAL A 473 -33.53 -4.08 -4.36
N PRO A 474 -33.98 -4.32 -5.60
CA PRO A 474 -33.68 -5.55 -6.32
C PRO A 474 -32.18 -5.67 -6.60
N ARG A 475 -31.56 -6.74 -6.10
CA ARG A 475 -30.10 -6.94 -6.16
C ARG A 475 -29.62 -7.36 -7.54
N ASP A 476 -30.47 -8.02 -8.31
CA ASP A 476 -30.29 -8.33 -9.73
C ASP A 476 -30.17 -7.07 -10.59
N ARG A 477 -30.71 -5.93 -10.14
CA ARG A 477 -30.62 -4.62 -10.81
C ARG A 477 -29.45 -3.75 -10.31
N LEU A 478 -28.54 -4.34 -9.53
CA LEU A 478 -27.32 -3.67 -9.06
C LEU A 478 -26.08 -4.50 -9.39
N ARG A 479 -25.05 -3.86 -9.95
CA ARG A 479 -23.74 -4.48 -10.16
C ARG A 479 -22.61 -3.62 -9.60
N MET A 480 -21.66 -4.25 -8.93
CA MET A 480 -20.39 -3.63 -8.56
C MET A 480 -19.32 -4.11 -9.53
N ILE A 481 -18.52 -3.18 -10.06
CA ILE A 481 -17.46 -3.47 -11.03
C ILE A 481 -16.16 -2.82 -10.55
N TRP A 482 -15.15 -3.66 -10.30
CA TRP A 482 -13.84 -3.25 -9.83
C TRP A 482 -12.82 -3.31 -10.97
N ALA A 483 -12.37 -2.13 -11.41
CA ALA A 483 -11.51 -2.01 -12.58
C ALA A 483 -10.47 -0.89 -12.40
N ALA A 484 -9.23 -1.19 -12.76
CA ALA A 484 -8.12 -0.25 -12.67
C ALA A 484 -8.32 0.92 -13.65
N PRO A 485 -7.69 2.10 -13.44
CA PRO A 485 -7.77 3.27 -14.31
C PRO A 485 -7.54 3.05 -15.83
N ARG A 486 -6.89 1.95 -16.22
CA ARG A 486 -6.59 1.59 -17.60
C ARG A 486 -7.44 0.44 -18.15
N GLU A 487 -8.33 -0.12 -17.33
CA GLU A 487 -9.22 -1.22 -17.69
C GLU A 487 -10.61 -0.70 -18.09
N ALA A 488 -10.70 0.43 -18.81
CA ALA A 488 -11.98 0.98 -19.27
C ALA A 488 -12.76 -0.05 -20.11
N GLY A 489 -12.11 -0.74 -21.05
CA GLY A 489 -12.77 -1.79 -21.83
C GLY A 489 -13.28 -2.98 -20.99
N LYS A 490 -12.74 -3.24 -19.79
CA LYS A 490 -13.31 -4.24 -18.85
C LYS A 490 -14.62 -3.72 -18.28
N LEU A 491 -14.64 -2.43 -17.88
CA LEU A 491 -15.82 -1.77 -17.36
C LEU A 491 -16.93 -1.66 -18.42
N ASP A 492 -16.59 -1.22 -19.64
CA ASP A 492 -17.51 -1.11 -20.78
C ASP A 492 -18.24 -2.44 -21.05
N ARG A 493 -17.46 -3.52 -21.25
CA ARG A 493 -18.03 -4.86 -21.51
C ARG A 493 -18.91 -5.35 -20.37
N ALA A 494 -18.53 -5.09 -19.12
CA ALA A 494 -19.30 -5.53 -17.97
C ALA A 494 -20.61 -4.73 -17.80
N ILE A 495 -20.63 -3.44 -18.18
CA ILE A 495 -21.86 -2.64 -18.23
C ILE A 495 -22.80 -3.15 -19.34
N GLU A 496 -22.25 -3.43 -20.53
CA GLU A 496 -23.02 -3.96 -21.66
C GLU A 496 -23.65 -5.31 -21.33
N GLN A 497 -22.85 -6.26 -20.83
CA GLN A 497 -23.33 -7.57 -20.37
C GLN A 497 -24.42 -7.46 -19.30
N PHE A 498 -24.26 -6.50 -18.38
CA PHE A 498 -25.25 -6.27 -17.33
C PHE A 498 -26.58 -5.75 -17.88
N GLY A 499 -26.54 -4.85 -18.87
CA GLY A 499 -27.75 -4.41 -19.60
C GLY A 499 -28.42 -5.54 -20.37
N GLU A 500 -27.65 -6.44 -20.97
CA GLU A 500 -28.18 -7.64 -21.64
C GLU A 500 -28.91 -8.56 -20.65
N THR A 501 -28.31 -8.84 -19.48
CA THR A 501 -28.95 -9.66 -18.43
C THR A 501 -30.28 -9.04 -17.98
N ILE A 502 -30.30 -7.73 -17.75
CA ILE A 502 -31.50 -6.99 -17.36
C ILE A 502 -32.62 -7.10 -18.40
N THR A 503 -32.26 -7.08 -19.69
CA THR A 503 -33.22 -7.18 -20.79
C THR A 503 -33.79 -8.60 -20.88
N GLN A 504 -32.92 -9.61 -20.79
CA GLN A 504 -33.32 -11.03 -20.79
C GLN A 504 -34.25 -11.36 -19.63
N ASP A 505 -33.98 -10.84 -18.42
CA ASP A 505 -34.84 -11.04 -17.25
C ASP A 505 -36.22 -10.39 -17.44
N ALA A 506 -36.30 -9.25 -18.13
CA ALA A 506 -37.55 -8.58 -18.43
C ALA A 506 -38.38 -9.37 -19.46
N ASP A 507 -37.74 -9.85 -20.53
CA ASP A 507 -38.39 -10.66 -21.57
C ASP A 507 -38.89 -12.01 -21.01
N ALA A 508 -38.08 -12.66 -20.17
CA ALA A 508 -38.45 -13.92 -19.52
C ALA A 508 -39.66 -13.75 -18.58
N LYS A 509 -39.76 -12.61 -17.90
CA LYS A 509 -40.89 -12.31 -17.03
C LYS A 509 -42.16 -12.01 -17.81
N ALA A 510 -42.05 -11.26 -18.92
CA ALA A 510 -43.18 -11.02 -19.82
C ALA A 510 -43.73 -12.33 -20.40
N ALA A 511 -42.84 -13.24 -20.83
CA ALA A 511 -43.22 -14.54 -21.38
C ALA A 511 -43.80 -15.54 -20.35
N ALA A 512 -43.66 -15.29 -19.05
CA ALA A 512 -44.23 -16.12 -17.99
C ALA A 512 -45.59 -15.60 -17.50
N ASP A 513 -45.90 -14.33 -17.78
CA ASP A 513 -47.16 -13.67 -17.45
C ASP A 513 -48.20 -13.78 -18.61
N ASP A 514 -47.74 -14.12 -19.82
CA ASP A 514 -48.54 -14.51 -21.01
C ASP A 514 -48.85 -16.02 -21.01
#